data_AF-A0A6F8PS37-F1
#
_entry.id   AF-A0A6F8PS37-F1
#
_cell.length_a   1.000
_cell.length_b   1.000
_cell.length_c   1.000
_cell.angle_alpha   90.00
_cell.angle_beta   90.00
_cell.angle_gamma   90.00
#
_symmetry.space_group_name_H-M   'P 1'
#
loop_
_entity.id
_entity.type
_entity.pdbx_description
1 polymer ?
#
loop_
_entity_poly.entity_id
_entity_poly.type
_entity_poly.pdbx_seq_one_letter_code
_entity_poly.pdbx_strand_id
1 'polypeptide(L)'
;MAKANFLYPVWHDYAGIGANIDEYAPKNRYRADFASTDANTRFTLFAGIVNAIHQQGHGLSALNYQSRYGTTPLLRNAEIVHLQDVAKLVDWLNRLILVVAGLWPMLTWQLHNALKKQAVQPAIKPQTAWLNLAIGLGVSLILLLLIGAKAVFYQLHIWIFPENHQWFFYYQDSLMSTMMKAPDLFAWIAASILILALGLFSLLLFFTNRFLCTGAPR
;
A
#
# COMPACT_ATOMS: atom_id res chain seq x y z
N MET A 1 5.80 -6.42 1.31
CA MET A 1 6.09 -5.00 1.02
C MET A 1 6.44 -4.18 2.27
N ALA A 2 5.63 -4.21 3.34
CA ALA A 2 5.88 -3.42 4.56
C ALA A 2 7.26 -3.68 5.22
N LYS A 3 7.68 -4.94 5.35
CA LYS A 3 9.02 -5.30 5.88
C LYS A 3 10.19 -4.72 5.06
N ALA A 4 9.95 -4.42 3.79
CA ALA A 4 10.91 -3.77 2.90
C ALA A 4 10.69 -2.25 2.83
N ASN A 5 9.93 -1.67 3.76
CA ASN A 5 9.53 -0.26 3.80
C ASN A 5 8.99 0.23 2.45
N PHE A 6 8.23 -0.63 1.77
CA PHE A 6 7.67 -0.36 0.44
C PHE A 6 8.69 0.10 -0.61
N LEU A 7 9.96 -0.31 -0.46
CA LEU A 7 11.07 0.10 -1.32
C LEU A 7 11.33 1.61 -1.31
N TYR A 8 11.03 2.29 -0.19
CA TYR A 8 11.18 3.74 -0.06
C TYR A 8 12.55 4.28 -0.47
N PRO A 9 13.70 3.65 -0.16
CA PRO A 9 15.01 4.12 -0.66
C PRO A 9 15.07 4.20 -2.19
N VAL A 10 14.45 3.25 -2.91
CA VAL A 10 14.40 3.26 -4.38
C VAL A 10 13.59 4.46 -4.87
N TRP A 11 12.42 4.71 -4.28
CA TRP A 11 11.56 5.82 -4.69
C TRP A 11 12.13 7.19 -4.27
N HIS A 12 12.87 7.22 -3.16
CA HIS A 12 13.65 8.40 -2.76
C HIS A 12 14.58 8.85 -3.88
N ASP A 13 15.36 7.93 -4.43
CA ASP A 13 16.43 8.25 -5.39
C ASP A 13 15.90 8.37 -6.83
N TYR A 14 14.90 7.58 -7.21
CA TYR A 14 14.49 7.45 -8.62
C TYR A 14 13.09 7.99 -8.94
N ALA A 15 12.23 8.25 -7.94
CA ALA A 15 10.88 8.79 -8.15
C ALA A 15 10.73 10.27 -7.78
N GLY A 16 11.85 10.97 -7.56
CA GLY A 16 11.87 12.40 -7.26
C GLY A 16 11.39 12.74 -5.85
N ILE A 17 11.31 11.77 -4.94
CA ILE A 17 10.99 12.02 -3.53
C ILE A 17 12.14 12.79 -2.86
N GLY A 18 13.40 12.44 -3.12
CA GLY A 18 14.56 13.19 -2.62
C GLY A 18 14.50 14.66 -3.05
N ALA A 19 14.30 14.92 -4.35
CA ALA A 19 14.14 16.27 -4.89
C ALA A 19 12.95 17.02 -4.27
N ASN A 20 11.83 16.34 -4.02
CA ASN A 20 10.67 16.94 -3.34
C ASN A 20 11.00 17.33 -1.89
N ILE A 21 11.74 16.49 -1.17
CA ILE A 21 12.20 16.82 0.19
C ILE A 21 13.14 18.03 0.14
N ASP A 22 14.11 18.05 -0.77
CA ASP A 22 15.07 19.15 -0.88
C ASP A 22 14.38 20.48 -1.24
N GLU A 23 13.29 20.43 -2.02
CA GLU A 23 12.50 21.62 -2.35
C GLU A 23 11.61 22.10 -1.19
N TYR A 24 10.88 21.20 -0.54
CA TYR A 24 9.79 21.58 0.37
C TYR A 24 10.14 21.48 1.86
N ALA A 25 11.11 20.66 2.25
CA ALA A 25 11.55 20.59 3.64
C ALA A 25 12.13 21.92 4.15
N PRO A 26 12.94 22.69 3.39
CA PRO A 26 13.40 24.02 3.84
C PRO A 26 12.25 25.02 4.01
N LYS A 27 11.15 24.82 3.28
CA LYS A 27 9.95 25.66 3.29
C LYS A 27 8.95 25.21 4.38
N ASN A 28 9.28 24.20 5.18
CA ASN A 28 8.36 23.69 6.18
C ASN A 28 8.18 24.71 7.33
N ARG A 29 6.92 25.07 7.61
CA ARG A 29 6.57 26.11 8.58
C ARG A 29 6.70 25.67 10.04
N TYR A 30 6.76 24.37 10.30
CA TYR A 30 6.69 23.79 11.65
C TYR A 30 7.88 22.90 12.02
N ARG A 31 8.71 22.52 11.04
CA ARG A 31 9.77 21.53 11.20
C ARG A 31 11.07 22.06 10.59
N ALA A 32 11.84 22.75 11.42
CA ALA A 32 13.11 23.33 11.03
C ALA A 32 14.19 22.26 10.81
N ASP A 33 15.15 22.55 9.94
CA ASP A 33 16.38 21.75 9.71
C ASP A 33 16.14 20.31 9.24
N PHE A 34 14.92 19.93 8.88
CA PHE A 34 14.69 18.59 8.31
C PHE A 34 15.45 18.42 6.99
N ALA A 35 15.56 19.48 6.19
CA ALA A 35 16.31 19.49 4.94
C ALA A 35 17.81 19.18 5.11
N SER A 36 18.40 19.46 6.29
CA SER A 36 19.79 19.14 6.57
C SER A 36 20.03 17.70 7.03
N THR A 37 18.97 16.90 7.22
CA THR A 37 19.12 15.47 7.52
C THR A 37 19.62 14.72 6.30
N ASP A 38 20.47 13.72 6.52
CA ASP A 38 20.94 12.83 5.47
C ASP A 38 19.84 11.82 5.04
N ALA A 39 20.05 11.18 3.89
CA ALA A 39 19.09 10.23 3.34
C ALA A 39 18.84 9.03 4.26
N ASN A 40 19.87 8.51 4.96
CA ASN A 40 19.72 7.37 5.85
C ASN A 40 18.87 7.71 7.09
N THR A 41 19.01 8.93 7.61
CA THR A 41 18.12 9.48 8.63
C THR A 41 16.67 9.51 8.12
N ARG A 42 16.44 10.03 6.91
CA ARG A 42 15.10 10.07 6.27
C ARG A 42 14.53 8.65 6.07
N PHE A 43 15.34 7.68 5.67
CA PHE A 43 14.94 6.27 5.52
C PHE A 43 14.52 5.64 6.84
N THR A 44 15.31 5.89 7.89
CA THR A 44 15.04 5.40 9.23
C THR A 44 13.72 5.97 9.77
N LEU A 45 13.48 7.28 9.55
CA LEU A 45 12.25 7.93 9.96
C LEU A 45 11.04 7.40 9.20
N PHE A 46 11.15 7.19 7.89
CA PHE A 46 10.08 6.57 7.09
C PHE A 46 9.80 5.13 7.55
N ALA A 47 10.85 4.32 7.77
CA ALA A 47 10.70 2.97 8.32
C ALA A 47 10.03 2.99 9.70
N GLY A 48 10.35 3.99 10.53
CA GLY A 48 9.67 4.25 11.80
C GLY A 48 8.18 4.50 11.65
N ILE A 49 7.77 5.32 10.66
CA ILE A 49 6.35 5.52 10.32
C ILE A 49 5.69 4.20 9.91
N VAL A 50 6.32 3.45 8.99
CA VAL A 50 5.79 2.16 8.51
C VAL A 50 5.61 1.17 9.67
N ASN A 51 6.61 1.06 10.54
CA ASN A 51 6.55 0.19 11.71
C ASN A 51 5.42 0.62 12.65
N ALA A 52 5.33 1.92 12.97
CA ALA A 52 4.30 2.44 13.87
C ALA A 52 2.88 2.20 13.31
N ILE A 53 2.66 2.34 12.00
CA ILE A 53 1.37 2.00 11.36
C ILE A 53 1.01 0.53 11.60
N HIS A 54 1.97 -0.39 11.53
CA HIS A 54 1.74 -1.82 11.81
C HIS A 54 1.61 -2.14 13.30
N GLN A 55 1.91 -1.17 14.17
CA GLN A 55 1.73 -1.24 15.62
C GLN A 55 0.57 -0.33 16.07
N GLN A 56 -0.51 -0.23 15.29
CA GLN A 56 -1.70 0.57 15.64
C GLN A 56 -1.41 2.07 15.89
N GLY A 57 -0.36 2.60 15.27
CA GLY A 57 0.11 3.98 15.47
C GLY A 57 0.98 4.19 16.71
N HIS A 58 1.27 3.13 17.49
CA HIS A 58 2.22 3.22 18.60
C HIS A 58 3.62 3.53 18.09
N GLY A 59 4.26 4.54 18.70
CA GLY A 59 5.59 5.02 18.32
C GLY A 59 5.60 6.24 17.40
N LEU A 60 4.47 6.65 16.80
CA LEU A 60 4.41 7.83 15.92
C LEU A 60 4.88 9.12 16.60
N SER A 61 4.45 9.36 17.85
CA SER A 61 4.82 10.54 18.64
C SER A 61 6.27 10.53 19.12
N ALA A 62 6.92 9.36 19.09
CA ALA A 62 8.30 9.19 19.52
C ALA A 62 9.30 9.40 18.37
N LEU A 63 8.84 9.52 17.13
CA LEU A 63 9.70 9.79 15.98
C LEU A 63 10.21 11.22 16.03
N ASN A 64 11.53 11.36 16.01
CA ASN A 64 12.23 12.62 16.17
C ASN A 64 13.57 12.62 15.43
N TYR A 65 14.07 13.81 15.13
CA TYR A 65 15.34 14.01 14.44
C TYR A 65 16.12 15.15 15.12
N GLN A 66 17.42 15.21 14.87
CA GLN A 66 18.26 16.29 15.40
C GLN A 66 18.16 17.53 14.51
N SER A 67 17.96 18.68 15.15
CA SER A 67 17.93 20.01 14.54
C SER A 67 18.86 20.94 15.31
N ARG A 68 19.06 22.18 14.83
CA ARG A 68 19.82 23.18 15.59
C ARG A 68 19.18 23.57 16.92
N TYR A 69 17.88 23.26 17.09
CA TYR A 69 17.11 23.46 18.31
C TYR A 69 17.11 22.23 19.23
N GLY A 70 17.90 21.20 18.92
CA GLY A 70 17.94 19.92 19.61
C GLY A 70 17.02 18.88 18.98
N THR A 71 16.51 17.96 19.80
CA THR A 71 15.64 16.87 19.35
C THR A 71 14.25 17.40 19.01
N THR A 72 13.91 17.37 17.71
CA THR A 72 12.65 17.88 17.17
C THR A 72 11.72 16.73 16.77
N PRO A 73 10.43 16.75 17.16
CA PRO A 73 9.46 15.76 16.71
C PRO A 73 9.29 15.76 15.19
N LEU A 74 9.21 14.58 14.58
CA LEU A 74 9.01 14.44 13.14
C LEU A 74 7.61 14.94 12.73
N LEU A 75 6.58 14.41 13.38
CA LEU A 75 5.18 14.57 12.98
C LEU A 75 4.48 15.61 13.86
N ARG A 76 3.53 16.36 13.30
CA ARG A 76 2.56 17.15 14.09
C ARG A 76 1.43 16.26 14.62
N ASN A 77 0.72 16.75 15.63
CA ASN A 77 -0.43 16.02 16.20
C ASN A 77 -1.48 15.65 15.13
N ALA A 78 -1.79 16.55 14.20
CA ALA A 78 -2.72 16.24 13.11
C ALA A 78 -2.21 15.13 12.18
N GLU A 79 -0.90 15.09 11.88
CA GLU A 79 -0.29 14.02 11.09
C GLU A 79 -0.30 12.68 11.85
N ILE A 80 -0.08 12.72 13.18
CA ILE A 80 -0.16 11.52 14.04
C ILE A 80 -1.57 10.96 14.03
N VAL A 81 -2.60 11.79 14.24
CA VAL A 81 -4.01 11.36 14.22
C VAL A 81 -4.35 10.73 12.86
N HIS A 82 -3.96 11.37 11.76
CA HIS A 82 -4.18 10.82 10.43
C HIS A 82 -3.51 9.45 10.25
N LEU A 83 -2.24 9.30 10.65
CA LEU A 83 -1.51 8.04 10.53
C LEU A 83 -2.05 6.95 11.47
N GLN A 84 -2.66 7.30 12.60
CA GLN A 84 -3.41 6.37 13.44
C GLN A 84 -4.67 5.86 12.74
N ASP A 85 -5.39 6.70 12.00
CA ASP A 85 -6.53 6.24 11.22
C ASP A 85 -6.09 5.35 10.05
N VAL A 86 -4.97 5.68 9.41
CA VAL A 86 -4.33 4.79 8.42
C VAL A 86 -3.98 3.45 9.07
N ALA A 87 -3.46 3.44 10.30
CA ALA A 87 -3.15 2.20 11.02
C ALA A 87 -4.40 1.34 11.25
N LYS A 88 -5.51 1.93 11.70
CA LYS A 88 -6.80 1.21 11.87
C LYS A 88 -7.31 0.64 10.54
N LEU A 89 -7.21 1.40 9.46
CA LEU A 89 -7.60 0.94 8.12
C LEU A 89 -6.77 -0.26 7.69
N VAL A 90 -5.44 -0.16 7.79
CA VAL A 90 -4.51 -1.25 7.42
C VAL A 90 -4.77 -2.50 8.26
N ASP A 91 -5.00 -2.34 9.56
CA ASP A 91 -5.33 -3.41 10.49
C ASP A 91 -6.66 -4.11 10.13
N TRP A 92 -7.69 -3.34 9.81
CA TRP A 92 -8.97 -3.88 9.33
C TRP A 92 -8.81 -4.64 8.00
N LEU A 93 -8.08 -4.07 7.03
CA LEU A 93 -7.79 -4.73 5.75
C LEU A 93 -7.01 -6.02 5.95
N ASN A 94 -6.01 -6.03 6.84
CA ASN A 94 -5.23 -7.23 7.14
C ASN A 94 -6.11 -8.34 7.72
N ARG A 95 -7.01 -8.04 8.66
CA ARG A 95 -7.99 -9.01 9.16
C ARG A 95 -8.89 -9.54 8.05
N LEU A 96 -9.40 -8.66 7.19
CA LEU A 96 -10.23 -9.06 6.05
C LEU A 96 -9.47 -10.00 5.11
N ILE A 97 -8.22 -9.67 4.77
CA ILE A 97 -7.34 -10.51 3.95
C ILE A 97 -7.15 -11.88 4.59
N LEU A 98 -6.93 -11.96 5.91
CA LEU A 98 -6.79 -13.24 6.61
C LEU A 98 -8.07 -14.08 6.53
N VAL A 99 -9.24 -13.45 6.70
CA VAL A 99 -10.53 -14.14 6.56
C VAL A 99 -10.71 -14.65 5.14
N VAL A 100 -10.50 -13.82 4.13
CA VAL A 100 -10.62 -14.21 2.71
C VAL A 100 -9.61 -15.31 2.34
N ALA A 101 -8.36 -15.17 2.79
CA ALA A 101 -7.32 -16.16 2.56
C ALA A 101 -7.60 -17.50 3.25
N GLY A 102 -8.34 -17.51 4.37
CA GLY A 102 -8.79 -18.73 5.03
C GLY A 102 -10.03 -19.36 4.38
N LEU A 103 -11.00 -18.55 3.96
CA LEU A 103 -12.22 -19.03 3.29
C LEU A 103 -11.93 -19.59 1.89
N TRP A 104 -10.98 -19.01 1.16
CA TRP A 104 -10.64 -19.41 -0.19
C TRP A 104 -10.24 -20.91 -0.33
N PRO A 105 -9.26 -21.46 0.41
CA PRO A 105 -8.91 -22.87 0.32
C PRO A 105 -10.06 -23.78 0.78
N MET A 106 -10.86 -23.35 1.75
CA MET A 106 -12.04 -24.11 2.19
C MET A 106 -13.08 -24.24 1.07
N LEU A 107 -13.41 -23.13 0.39
CA LEU A 107 -14.36 -23.11 -0.72
C LEU A 107 -13.83 -23.87 -1.94
N THR A 108 -12.54 -23.74 -2.26
CA THR A 108 -11.93 -24.50 -3.38
C THR A 108 -11.90 -26.00 -3.11
N TRP A 109 -11.66 -26.42 -1.87
CA TRP A 109 -11.73 -27.83 -1.46
C TRP A 109 -13.17 -28.39 -1.52
N GLN A 110 -14.16 -27.63 -1.02
CA GLN A 110 -15.57 -28.02 -1.11
C GLN A 110 -16.03 -28.13 -2.58
N LEU A 111 -15.65 -27.17 -3.42
CA LEU A 111 -15.93 -27.20 -4.86
C LEU A 111 -15.26 -28.40 -5.52
N HIS A 112 -14.00 -28.69 -5.21
CA HIS A 112 -13.30 -29.87 -5.72
C HIS A 112 -14.05 -31.17 -5.39
N ASN A 113 -14.47 -31.34 -4.13
CA ASN A 113 -15.21 -32.51 -3.70
C ASN A 113 -16.58 -32.64 -4.39
N ALA A 114 -17.29 -31.52 -4.60
CA ALA A 114 -18.57 -31.52 -5.30
C ALA A 114 -18.42 -31.89 -6.79
N LEU A 115 -17.42 -31.31 -7.48
CA LEU A 115 -17.14 -31.60 -8.89
C LEU A 115 -16.68 -33.04 -9.09
N LYS A 116 -15.86 -33.58 -8.17
CA LYS A 116 -15.46 -35.00 -8.18
C LYS A 116 -16.66 -35.93 -8.04
N LYS A 117 -17.64 -35.61 -7.18
CA LYS A 117 -18.89 -36.38 -7.04
C LYS A 117 -19.72 -36.39 -8.33
N GLN A 118 -19.68 -35.32 -9.10
CA GLN A 118 -20.42 -35.18 -10.36
C GLN A 118 -19.65 -35.68 -11.59
N ALA A 119 -18.44 -36.24 -11.41
CA ALA A 119 -17.51 -36.59 -12.49
C ALA A 119 -17.21 -35.43 -13.47
N VAL A 120 -17.38 -34.18 -13.03
CA VAL A 120 -17.08 -32.98 -13.81
C VAL A 120 -15.63 -32.60 -13.56
N GLN A 121 -14.83 -32.51 -14.64
CA GLN A 121 -13.47 -31.98 -14.55
C GLN A 121 -13.47 -30.49 -14.90
N PRO A 122 -13.20 -29.59 -13.95
CA PRO A 122 -13.07 -28.17 -14.25
C PRO A 122 -11.79 -27.95 -15.05
N ALA A 123 -11.91 -27.58 -16.32
CA ALA A 123 -10.77 -27.17 -17.12
C ALA A 123 -10.55 -25.66 -16.95
N ILE A 124 -9.81 -25.25 -15.91
CA ILE A 124 -9.36 -23.86 -15.79
C ILE A 124 -8.23 -23.65 -16.80
N LYS A 125 -8.57 -23.16 -18.00
CA LYS A 125 -7.56 -22.78 -18.98
C LYS A 125 -6.81 -21.55 -18.45
N PRO A 126 -5.48 -21.62 -18.20
CA PRO A 126 -4.73 -20.46 -17.69
C PRO A 126 -4.92 -19.21 -18.55
N GLN A 127 -5.01 -19.40 -19.87
CA GLN A 127 -5.23 -18.33 -20.84
C GLN A 127 -6.53 -17.56 -20.57
N THR A 128 -7.62 -18.25 -20.23
CA THR A 128 -8.90 -17.61 -19.91
C THR A 128 -8.84 -16.85 -18.59
N ALA A 129 -8.14 -17.40 -17.58
CA ALA A 129 -7.95 -16.72 -16.31
C ALA A 129 -7.15 -15.41 -16.47
N TRP A 130 -6.08 -15.44 -17.26
CA TRP A 130 -5.29 -14.26 -17.59
C TRP A 130 -6.07 -13.25 -18.44
N LEU A 131 -6.86 -13.69 -19.41
CA LEU A 131 -7.71 -12.81 -20.21
C LEU A 131 -8.73 -12.08 -19.33
N ASN A 132 -9.41 -12.78 -18.43
CA ASN A 132 -10.37 -12.17 -17.51
C ASN A 132 -9.71 -11.14 -16.59
N LEU A 133 -8.52 -11.48 -16.05
CA LEU A 133 -7.75 -10.55 -15.23
C LEU A 133 -7.34 -9.31 -16.04
N ALA A 134 -6.84 -9.49 -17.26
CA ALA A 134 -6.45 -8.40 -18.14
C ALA A 134 -7.62 -7.49 -18.49
N ILE A 135 -8.80 -8.05 -18.79
CA ILE A 135 -10.02 -7.29 -19.03
C ILE A 135 -10.40 -6.49 -17.77
N GLY A 136 -10.42 -7.13 -16.60
CA GLY A 136 -10.77 -6.46 -15.34
C GLY A 136 -9.82 -5.31 -14.99
N LEU A 137 -8.51 -5.53 -15.13
CA LEU A 137 -7.48 -4.50 -14.93
C LEU A 137 -7.61 -3.39 -15.98
N GLY A 138 -7.86 -3.74 -17.24
CA GLY A 138 -8.04 -2.78 -18.35
C GLY A 138 -9.24 -1.86 -18.13
N VAL A 139 -10.40 -2.43 -17.77
CA VAL A 139 -11.60 -1.64 -17.43
C VAL A 139 -11.33 -0.73 -16.23
N SER A 140 -10.70 -1.26 -15.17
CA SER A 140 -10.36 -0.48 -13.98
C SER A 140 -9.41 0.69 -14.30
N LEU A 141 -8.42 0.45 -15.16
CA LEU A 141 -7.48 1.48 -15.62
C LEU A 141 -8.20 2.54 -16.46
N ILE A 142 -9.07 2.16 -17.39
CA ILE A 142 -9.85 3.10 -18.20
C ILE A 142 -10.70 3.99 -17.29
N LEU A 143 -11.42 3.41 -16.32
CA LEU A 143 -12.22 4.19 -15.36
C LEU A 143 -11.36 5.16 -14.55
N LEU A 144 -10.18 4.72 -14.09
CA LEU A 144 -9.25 5.56 -13.34
C LEU A 144 -8.68 6.71 -14.19
N LEU A 145 -8.45 6.50 -15.48
CA LEU A 145 -8.03 7.56 -16.41
C LEU A 145 -9.16 8.55 -16.73
N LEU A 146 -10.40 8.07 -16.86
CA LEU A 146 -11.57 8.92 -17.12
C LEU A 146 -11.94 9.79 -15.91
N ILE A 147 -11.91 9.23 -14.70
CA ILE A 147 -12.26 9.93 -13.46
C ILE A 147 -11.09 10.78 -12.95
N GLY A 148 -9.86 10.30 -13.14
CA GLY A 148 -8.62 10.89 -12.64
C GLY A 148 -8.18 10.30 -11.30
N ALA A 149 -6.94 9.81 -11.25
CA ALA A 149 -6.37 9.15 -10.08
C ALA A 149 -6.44 10.00 -8.79
N LYS A 150 -6.16 11.30 -8.90
CA LYS A 150 -6.20 12.24 -7.77
C LYS A 150 -7.62 12.43 -7.22
N ALA A 151 -8.63 12.48 -8.09
CA ALA A 151 -10.02 12.61 -7.69
C ALA A 151 -10.49 11.35 -6.94
N VAL A 152 -10.16 10.16 -7.47
CA VAL A 152 -10.42 8.89 -6.78
C VAL A 152 -9.71 8.85 -5.42
N PHE A 153 -8.43 9.22 -5.38
CA PHE A 153 -7.65 9.27 -4.13
C PHE A 153 -8.32 10.18 -3.09
N TYR A 154 -8.70 11.40 -3.44
CA TYR A 154 -9.39 12.33 -2.52
C TYR A 154 -10.75 11.81 -2.10
N GLN A 155 -11.53 11.26 -3.03
CA GLN A 155 -12.85 10.74 -2.72
C GLN A 155 -12.80 9.57 -1.72
N LEU A 156 -11.83 8.67 -1.88
CA LEU A 156 -11.60 7.59 -0.93
C LEU A 156 -11.20 8.12 0.45
N HIS A 157 -10.40 9.19 0.53
CA HIS A 157 -10.05 9.78 1.83
C HIS A 157 -11.26 10.37 2.54
N ILE A 158 -12.17 11.01 1.80
CA ILE A 158 -13.42 11.54 2.34
C ILE A 158 -14.33 10.41 2.85
N TRP A 159 -14.41 9.28 2.14
CA TRP A 159 -15.26 8.16 2.54
C TRP A 159 -14.70 7.33 3.69
N ILE A 160 -13.38 7.22 3.80
CA ILE A 160 -12.73 6.31 4.74
C ILE A 160 -12.37 7.01 6.06
N PHE A 161 -11.90 8.26 6.00
CA PHE A 161 -11.41 8.96 7.19
C PHE A 161 -12.48 9.86 7.81
N PRO A 162 -12.51 10.00 9.15
CA PRO A 162 -13.48 10.87 9.82
C PRO A 162 -13.39 12.33 9.36
N GLU A 163 -14.53 13.00 9.21
CA GLU A 163 -14.62 14.39 8.72
C GLU A 163 -13.88 15.40 9.62
N ASN A 164 -13.77 15.12 10.92
CA ASN A 164 -13.08 15.95 11.90
C ASN A 164 -11.56 15.70 11.95
N HIS A 165 -11.03 14.76 11.17
CA HIS A 165 -9.61 14.44 11.13
C HIS A 165 -8.98 14.95 9.84
N GLN A 166 -7.97 15.82 9.96
CA GLN A 166 -7.25 16.33 8.81
C GLN A 166 -6.48 15.19 8.12
N TRP A 167 -6.79 14.94 6.85
CA TRP A 167 -6.08 13.95 6.03
C TRP A 167 -5.21 14.61 4.93
N PHE A 168 -5.61 15.79 4.45
CA PHE A 168 -4.85 16.54 3.45
C PHE A 168 -3.90 17.54 4.12
N PHE A 169 -2.65 17.53 3.70
CA PHE A 169 -1.64 18.46 4.17
C PHE A 169 -0.81 19.00 3.00
N TYR A 170 -0.51 20.29 3.02
CA TYR A 170 0.45 20.89 2.10
C TYR A 170 1.88 20.46 2.47
N TYR A 171 2.78 20.39 1.50
CA TYR A 171 4.18 20.01 1.74
C TYR A 171 4.88 20.96 2.73
N GLN A 172 4.57 22.25 2.66
CA GLN A 172 5.10 23.26 3.59
C GLN A 172 4.58 23.08 5.03
N ASP A 173 3.55 22.26 5.25
CA ASP A 173 2.91 22.09 6.56
C ASP A 173 3.15 20.69 7.15
N SER A 174 3.66 19.72 6.38
CA SER A 174 3.67 18.30 6.76
C SER A 174 4.91 17.59 6.25
N LEU A 175 5.73 17.09 7.17
CA LEU A 175 6.87 16.25 6.80
C LEU A 175 6.39 14.88 6.32
N MET A 176 5.25 14.37 6.80
CA MET A 176 4.65 13.17 6.27
C MET A 176 4.35 13.31 4.76
N SER A 177 3.67 14.39 4.35
CA SER A 177 3.36 14.62 2.93
C SER A 177 4.60 14.97 2.11
N THR A 178 5.58 15.66 2.69
CA THR A 178 6.85 16.00 2.03
C THR A 178 7.70 14.76 1.75
N MET A 179 7.85 13.88 2.75
CA MET A 179 8.59 12.62 2.60
C MET A 179 7.87 11.64 1.67
N MET A 180 6.54 11.68 1.61
CA MET A 180 5.76 10.78 0.76
C MET A 180 5.48 11.34 -0.64
N LYS A 181 5.73 12.63 -0.90
CA LYS A 181 5.33 13.31 -2.14
C LYS A 181 3.89 12.93 -2.54
N ALA A 182 2.97 12.93 -1.57
CA ALA A 182 1.64 12.33 -1.77
C ALA A 182 0.85 13.12 -2.84
N PRO A 183 0.22 12.44 -3.83
CA PRO A 183 -0.07 11.01 -3.88
C PRO A 183 0.96 10.12 -4.62
N ASP A 184 2.09 10.67 -5.09
CA ASP A 184 3.00 9.99 -6.03
C ASP A 184 3.63 8.71 -5.46
N LEU A 185 4.13 8.71 -4.21
CA LEU A 185 4.68 7.49 -3.60
C LEU A 185 3.63 6.38 -3.56
N PHE A 186 2.35 6.71 -3.31
CA PHE A 186 1.29 5.70 -3.29
C PHE A 186 1.08 5.05 -4.66
N ALA A 187 1.32 5.77 -5.76
CA ALA A 187 1.29 5.17 -7.10
C ALA A 187 2.39 4.11 -7.27
N TRP A 188 3.61 4.38 -6.82
CA TRP A 188 4.73 3.42 -6.86
C TRP A 188 4.50 2.22 -5.94
N ILE A 189 3.94 2.45 -4.75
CA ILE A 189 3.52 1.39 -3.84
C ILE A 189 2.45 0.51 -4.49
N ALA A 190 1.43 1.11 -5.10
CA ALA A 190 0.37 0.38 -5.80
C ALA A 190 0.92 -0.46 -6.95
N ALA A 191 1.83 0.09 -7.77
CA ALA A 191 2.49 -0.64 -8.85
C ALA A 191 3.31 -1.83 -8.31
N SER A 192 4.06 -1.62 -7.23
CA SER A 192 4.86 -2.68 -6.60
C SER A 192 4.00 -3.80 -6.04
N ILE A 193 2.88 -3.45 -5.39
CA ILE A 193 1.91 -4.44 -4.89
C ILE A 193 1.24 -5.18 -6.05
N LEU A 194 0.88 -4.49 -7.13
CA LEU A 194 0.30 -5.11 -8.32
C LEU A 194 1.25 -6.16 -8.92
N ILE A 195 2.53 -5.82 -9.10
CA ILE A 195 3.54 -6.78 -9.62
C ILE A 195 3.62 -8.02 -8.72
N LEU A 196 3.70 -7.82 -7.40
CA LEU A 196 3.70 -8.93 -6.45
C LEU A 196 2.42 -9.77 -6.54
N ALA A 197 1.25 -9.12 -6.64
CA ALA A 197 -0.03 -9.78 -6.75
C ALA A 197 -0.15 -10.61 -8.05
N LEU A 198 0.36 -10.11 -9.18
CA LEU A 198 0.41 -10.86 -10.43
C LEU A 198 1.30 -12.11 -10.32
N GLY A 199 2.44 -11.99 -9.63
CA GLY A 199 3.31 -13.14 -9.32
C GLY A 199 2.58 -14.19 -8.46
N LEU A 200 1.91 -13.76 -7.38
CA LEU A 200 1.13 -14.64 -6.51
C LEU A 200 -0.06 -15.28 -7.24
N PHE A 201 -0.74 -14.52 -8.10
CA PHE A 201 -1.82 -15.03 -8.94
C PHE A 201 -1.33 -16.12 -9.90
N SER A 202 -0.15 -15.92 -10.51
CA SER A 202 0.50 -16.92 -11.37
C SER A 202 0.75 -18.23 -10.62
N LEU A 203 1.31 -18.13 -9.41
CA LEU A 203 1.56 -19.29 -8.54
C LEU A 203 0.24 -19.98 -8.15
N LEU A 204 -0.77 -19.20 -7.77
CA LEU A 204 -2.08 -19.73 -7.40
C LEU A 204 -2.72 -20.52 -8.55
N LEU A 205 -2.70 -19.95 -9.76
CA LEU A 205 -3.24 -20.59 -10.96
C LEU A 205 -2.48 -21.88 -11.30
N PHE A 206 -1.16 -21.88 -11.14
CA PHE A 206 -0.31 -23.07 -11.32
C PHE A 206 -0.70 -24.19 -10.34
N PHE A 207 -0.79 -23.90 -9.04
CA PHE A 207 -1.16 -24.91 -8.04
C PHE A 207 -2.60 -25.40 -8.24
N THR A 208 -3.53 -24.50 -8.54
CA THR A 208 -4.94 -24.85 -8.77
C THR A 208 -5.07 -25.84 -9.92
N ASN A 209 -4.37 -25.60 -11.05
CA ASN A 209 -4.35 -26.54 -12.16
C ASN A 209 -3.66 -27.87 -11.81
N ARG A 210 -2.60 -27.84 -10.99
CA ARG A 210 -1.90 -29.04 -10.56
C ARG A 210 -2.70 -29.92 -9.60
N PHE A 211 -3.65 -29.37 -8.84
CA PHE A 211 -4.46 -30.13 -7.88
C PHE A 211 -5.87 -30.48 -8.41
N LEU A 212 -6.50 -29.59 -9.18
CA LEU A 212 -7.85 -29.82 -9.69
C LEU A 212 -7.88 -30.61 -11.00
N CYS A 213 -6.84 -30.52 -11.84
CA CYS A 213 -6.87 -31.03 -13.22
C CYS A 213 -6.04 -32.32 -13.44
N THR A 214 -5.49 -32.95 -12.40
CA THR A 214 -4.61 -34.14 -12.53
C THR A 214 -5.32 -35.47 -12.82
N GLY A 215 -6.54 -35.44 -13.32
CA GLY A 215 -7.31 -36.62 -13.72
C GLY A 215 -7.70 -36.67 -15.20
N ALA A 216 -7.24 -35.73 -16.03
CA ALA A 216 -7.59 -35.73 -17.45
C ALA A 216 -6.78 -36.80 -18.20
N PRO A 217 -7.42 -37.80 -18.86
CA PRO A 217 -6.72 -38.62 -19.84
C PRO A 217 -6.20 -37.70 -20.96
N ARG A 218 -4.93 -37.90 -21.33
CA ARG A 218 -4.31 -37.23 -22.48
C ARG A 218 -4.95 -37.69 -23.78
#